data_AF-A0A4Q3YJB0-F1
#
_entry.id   AF-A0A4Q3YJB0-F1
#
_cell.length_a   1.000
_cell.length_b   1.000
_cell.length_c   1.000
_cell.angle_alpha   90.00
_cell.angle_beta   90.00
_cell.angle_gamma   90.00
#
_symmetry.space_group_name_H-M   'P 1'
#
loop_
_entity.id
_entity.type
_entity.pdbx_description
1 polymer ?
#
loop_
_entity_poly.entity_id
_entity_poly.type
_entity_poly.pdbx_seq_one_letter_code
_entity_poly.pdbx_strand_id
1 'polypeptide(L)'
;FDVLIACAFNFDAHSSELGSLGSLTILKARMNPDMHMSAELKNTGRGNMFVVFGEPDVEILDTGGTEISVKVNGVDVFDPNTGDIRSSDTKGIAAWFIDTDYNEESFFVRHAYFLGANDPYKSLKTALQAEIDEDAWATLYSDTSRPFERPAEGRIAVKVINHFGDEVMKVFGV
;
A
#
# COMPACT_ATOMS: atom_id res chain seq x y z
N PHE A 1 26.61 -17.02 -21.84
CA PHE A 1 25.54 -16.36 -21.08
C PHE A 1 25.98 -16.35 -19.63
N ASP A 2 25.80 -15.23 -18.96
CA ASP A 2 26.29 -15.05 -17.58
C ASP A 2 25.16 -15.13 -16.55
N VAL A 3 23.91 -15.01 -17.02
CA VAL A 3 22.68 -15.11 -16.22
C VAL A 3 21.60 -15.87 -16.97
N LEU A 4 20.86 -16.72 -16.26
CA LEU A 4 19.61 -17.37 -16.67
C LEU A 4 18.47 -16.81 -15.81
N ILE A 5 17.37 -16.39 -16.42
CA ILE A 5 16.16 -15.99 -15.70
C ILE A 5 15.13 -17.10 -15.86
N ALA A 6 14.77 -17.74 -14.74
CA ALA A 6 13.72 -18.74 -14.67
C ALA A 6 12.42 -18.07 -14.22
N CYS A 7 11.40 -18.05 -15.10
CA CYS A 7 10.09 -17.49 -14.79
C CYS A 7 9.10 -18.62 -14.50
N ALA A 8 8.45 -18.61 -13.33
CA ALA A 8 7.40 -19.57 -12.98
C ALA A 8 6.35 -18.95 -12.06
N PHE A 9 5.14 -19.51 -12.02
CA PHE A 9 4.11 -19.08 -11.06
C PHE A 9 4.45 -19.52 -9.63
N ASN A 10 5.08 -20.68 -9.49
CA ASN A 10 5.61 -21.20 -8.24
C ASN A 10 6.86 -22.03 -8.51
N PHE A 11 7.72 -22.11 -7.50
CA PHE A 11 8.87 -23.01 -7.45
C PHE A 11 8.67 -23.94 -6.27
N ASP A 12 8.91 -25.24 -6.45
CA ASP A 12 8.95 -26.17 -5.32
C ASP A 12 10.23 -25.93 -4.49
N ALA A 13 10.33 -26.60 -3.34
CA ALA A 13 11.45 -26.39 -2.41
C ALA A 13 12.81 -26.65 -3.08
N HIS A 14 12.93 -27.75 -3.83
CA HIS A 14 14.16 -28.12 -4.52
C HIS A 14 14.55 -27.13 -5.64
N SER A 15 13.59 -26.62 -6.39
CA SER A 15 13.83 -25.62 -7.44
C SER A 15 14.11 -24.23 -6.87
N SER A 16 13.58 -23.93 -5.69
CA SER A 16 13.78 -22.67 -4.98
C SER A 16 15.20 -22.51 -4.42
N GLU A 17 15.95 -23.59 -4.25
CA GLU A 17 17.34 -23.55 -3.77
C GLU A 17 18.36 -23.43 -4.90
N LEU A 18 17.97 -23.72 -6.15
CA LEU A 18 18.87 -23.63 -7.29
C LEU A 18 19.13 -22.16 -7.65
N GLY A 19 20.30 -21.64 -7.26
CA GLY A 19 20.73 -20.26 -7.53
C GLY A 19 21.81 -20.14 -8.62
N SER A 20 22.45 -21.23 -9.01
CA SER A 20 23.45 -21.24 -10.09
C SER A 20 23.64 -22.63 -10.69
N LEU A 21 24.16 -22.68 -11.92
CA LEU A 21 24.65 -23.90 -12.56
C LEU A 21 26.06 -23.65 -13.09
N GLY A 22 27.07 -24.08 -12.33
CA GLY A 22 28.46 -23.72 -12.60
C GLY A 22 28.66 -22.20 -12.44
N SER A 23 29.17 -21.53 -13.47
CA SER A 23 29.34 -20.07 -13.48
C SER A 23 28.09 -19.29 -13.90
N LEU A 24 27.00 -19.98 -14.24
CA LEU A 24 25.76 -19.35 -14.70
C LEU A 24 24.86 -19.02 -13.51
N THR A 25 24.63 -17.73 -13.24
CA THR A 25 23.71 -17.27 -12.19
C THR A 25 22.27 -17.50 -12.60
N ILE A 26 21.42 -18.04 -11.72
CA ILE A 26 20.00 -18.26 -11.98
C ILE A 26 19.16 -17.30 -11.13
N LEU A 27 18.44 -16.41 -11.79
CA LEU A 27 17.47 -15.51 -11.17
C LEU A 27 16.07 -16.10 -11.34
N LYS A 28 15.32 -16.22 -10.25
CA LYS A 28 13.94 -16.72 -10.29
C LYS A 28 12.97 -15.55 -10.25
N ALA A 29 12.15 -15.43 -11.28
CA ALA A 29 11.08 -14.45 -11.36
C ALA A 29 9.73 -15.16 -11.12
N ARG A 30 9.04 -14.80 -10.04
CA ARG A 30 7.69 -15.31 -9.79
C ARG A 30 6.70 -14.53 -10.63
N MET A 31 5.97 -15.23 -11.49
CA MET A 31 4.90 -14.65 -12.31
C MET A 31 3.60 -14.63 -11.51
N ASN A 32 2.74 -13.63 -11.73
CA ASN A 32 1.45 -13.54 -11.05
C ASN A 32 0.53 -14.70 -11.51
N PRO A 33 0.02 -15.55 -10.60
CA PRO A 33 -0.89 -16.65 -10.92
C PRO A 33 -2.07 -16.28 -11.84
N ASP A 34 -2.55 -15.04 -11.80
CA ASP A 34 -3.66 -14.56 -12.62
C ASP A 34 -3.33 -14.56 -14.13
N MET A 35 -2.05 -14.63 -14.52
CA MET A 35 -1.71 -14.85 -15.93
C MET A 35 -2.15 -16.23 -16.43
N HIS A 36 -2.39 -17.22 -15.56
CA HIS A 36 -3.04 -18.48 -15.96
C HIS A 36 -4.48 -18.28 -16.44
N MET A 37 -5.16 -17.24 -15.93
CA MET A 37 -6.52 -16.86 -16.32
C MET A 37 -6.54 -15.83 -17.46
N SER A 38 -5.39 -15.57 -18.10
CA SER A 38 -5.25 -14.54 -19.16
C SER A 38 -6.22 -14.71 -20.33
N ALA A 39 -6.69 -15.93 -20.60
CA ALA A 39 -7.70 -16.21 -21.62
C ALA A 39 -9.14 -15.86 -21.19
N GLU A 40 -9.43 -15.85 -19.88
CA GLU A 40 -10.74 -15.49 -19.31
C GLU A 40 -10.83 -14.02 -18.91
N LEU A 41 -9.67 -13.38 -18.73
CA LEU A 41 -9.59 -11.94 -18.52
C LEU A 41 -9.84 -11.21 -19.84
N LYS A 42 -10.62 -10.12 -19.79
CA LYS A 42 -10.90 -9.27 -20.96
C LYS A 42 -9.58 -8.83 -21.61
N ASN A 43 -9.31 -9.33 -22.81
CA ASN A 43 -8.13 -8.96 -23.57
C ASN A 43 -8.32 -7.55 -24.16
N THR A 44 -7.82 -6.53 -23.46
CA THR A 44 -7.95 -5.12 -23.89
C THR A 44 -6.88 -4.71 -24.91
N GLY A 45 -6.07 -5.66 -25.41
CA GLY A 45 -4.97 -5.39 -26.35
C GLY A 45 -3.74 -4.75 -25.71
N ARG A 46 -3.84 -4.34 -24.45
CA ARG A 46 -2.73 -4.09 -23.53
C ARG A 46 -2.79 -5.25 -22.56
N GLY A 47 -1.73 -6.05 -22.41
CA GLY A 47 -1.75 -7.20 -21.50
C GLY A 47 -2.26 -6.79 -20.12
N ASN A 48 -2.78 -7.73 -19.32
CA ASN A 48 -3.14 -7.47 -17.92
C ASN A 48 -1.86 -7.19 -17.12
N MET A 49 -1.35 -5.99 -17.30
CA MET A 49 -0.14 -5.49 -16.69
C MET A 49 -0.56 -4.88 -15.37
N PHE A 50 -0.08 -5.49 -14.29
CA PHE A 50 -0.39 -5.07 -12.93
C PHE A 50 0.24 -3.72 -12.64
N VAL A 51 -0.54 -2.82 -12.07
CA VAL A 51 -0.05 -1.53 -11.58
C VAL A 51 0.84 -1.81 -10.37
N VAL A 52 2.06 -1.26 -10.36
CA VAL A 52 2.99 -1.43 -9.24
C VAL A 52 2.93 -0.18 -8.38
N PHE A 53 2.77 -0.38 -7.07
CA PHE A 53 2.68 0.69 -6.09
C PHE A 53 4.00 0.80 -5.32
N GLY A 54 4.53 2.01 -5.25
CA GLY A 54 5.69 2.33 -4.43
C GLY A 54 5.32 2.44 -2.95
N GLU A 55 6.34 2.64 -2.11
CA GLU A 55 6.10 2.98 -0.71
C GLU A 55 5.32 4.30 -0.59
N PRO A 56 4.50 4.46 0.47
CA PRO A 56 3.84 5.73 0.71
C PRO A 56 4.86 6.82 1.07
N ASP A 57 4.66 8.01 0.52
CA ASP A 57 5.38 9.23 0.90
C ASP A 57 4.68 9.85 2.11
N VAL A 58 5.39 9.84 3.24
CA VAL A 58 4.85 10.21 4.55
C VAL A 58 5.84 11.10 5.28
N GLU A 59 5.32 12.18 5.87
CA GLU A 59 6.04 13.10 6.72
C GLU A 59 5.59 12.93 8.18
N ILE A 60 6.55 12.80 9.09
CA ILE A 60 6.30 12.83 10.54
C ILE A 60 6.40 14.28 11.01
N LEU A 61 5.29 14.82 11.49
CA LEU A 61 5.18 16.17 12.04
C LEU A 61 5.45 16.11 13.54
N ASP A 62 6.72 16.25 13.90
CA ASP A 62 7.19 16.26 15.29
C ASP A 62 7.61 17.67 15.70
N THR A 63 6.95 18.22 16.72
CA THR A 63 7.23 19.56 17.25
C THR A 63 8.10 19.53 18.51
N GLY A 64 8.60 18.36 18.91
CA GLY A 64 9.41 18.16 20.13
C GLY A 64 8.59 18.03 21.42
N GLY A 65 7.27 17.81 21.29
CA GLY A 65 6.35 17.57 22.40
C GLY A 65 6.18 16.08 22.74
N THR A 66 5.13 15.77 23.51
CA THR A 66 4.72 14.37 23.82
C THR A 66 3.94 13.73 22.67
N GLU A 67 3.27 14.56 21.87
CA GLU A 67 2.48 14.13 20.72
C GLU A 67 3.18 14.39 19.39
N ILE A 68 2.90 13.53 18.42
CA ILE A 68 3.30 13.67 17.02
C ILE A 68 2.07 13.57 16.11
N SER A 69 2.20 14.08 14.89
CA SER A 69 1.22 13.86 13.81
C SER A 69 1.91 13.26 12.59
N VAL A 70 1.12 12.67 11.70
CA VAL A 70 1.59 12.06 10.46
C VAL A 70 0.86 12.72 9.30
N LYS A 71 1.58 13.04 8.23
CA LYS A 71 1.00 13.53 6.98
C LYS A 71 1.36 12.60 5.83
N VAL A 72 0.38 12.22 5.02
CA VAL A 72 0.60 11.45 3.79
C VAL A 72 0.61 12.39 2.60
N ASN A 73 1.73 12.42 1.87
CA ASN A 73 1.90 13.26 0.68
C ASN A 73 1.42 12.55 -0.59
N GLY A 74 1.42 11.21 -0.60
CA GLY A 74 0.95 10.43 -1.73
C GLY A 74 1.53 9.02 -1.75
N VAL A 75 1.36 8.36 -2.90
CA VAL A 75 1.97 7.08 -3.22
C VAL A 75 2.39 7.10 -4.68
N ASP A 76 3.55 6.53 -4.99
CA ASP A 76 3.99 6.36 -6.37
C ASP A 76 3.21 5.21 -7.05
N VAL A 77 2.71 5.48 -8.25
CA VAL A 77 1.97 4.50 -9.05
C VAL A 77 2.67 4.34 -10.39
N PHE A 78 3.25 3.15 -10.63
CA PHE A 78 3.80 2.81 -11.93
C PHE A 78 2.71 2.26 -12.84
N ASP A 79 2.43 2.98 -13.93
CA ASP A 79 1.50 2.54 -14.97
C ASP A 79 2.27 1.72 -16.01
N PRO A 80 2.16 0.39 -15.99
CA PRO A 80 2.93 -0.46 -16.90
C PRO A 80 2.49 -0.33 -18.36
N ASN A 81 1.34 0.30 -18.62
CA ASN A 81 0.85 0.53 -19.97
C ASN A 81 1.56 1.68 -20.66
N THR A 82 2.00 2.69 -19.89
CA THR A 82 2.71 3.86 -20.42
C THR A 82 4.19 3.84 -20.08
N GLY A 83 4.57 3.09 -19.04
CA GLY A 83 5.93 3.10 -18.48
C GLY A 83 6.18 4.31 -17.57
N ASP A 84 5.15 5.12 -17.29
CA ASP A 84 5.28 6.31 -16.46
C ASP A 84 5.10 5.98 -14.98
N ILE A 85 5.85 6.68 -14.15
CA ILE A 85 5.61 6.75 -12.71
C ILE A 85 4.78 8.01 -12.46
N ARG A 86 3.57 7.83 -11.93
CA ARG A 86 2.73 8.94 -11.44
C ARG A 86 3.06 9.13 -9.98
N SER A 87 3.72 10.23 -9.67
CA SER A 87 4.22 10.53 -8.33
C SER A 87 3.34 11.53 -7.58
N SER A 88 3.19 11.29 -6.28
CA SER A 88 2.89 12.29 -5.25
C SER A 88 1.60 13.10 -5.42
N ASP A 89 0.43 12.45 -5.43
CA ASP A 89 -0.84 13.11 -5.12
C ASP A 89 -1.70 12.23 -4.22
N THR A 90 -2.36 12.84 -3.24
CA THR A 90 -3.30 12.19 -2.32
C THR A 90 -4.58 11.73 -3.01
N LYS A 91 -4.89 12.26 -4.21
CA LYS A 91 -6.06 11.85 -5.01
C LYS A 91 -6.12 10.36 -5.35
N GLY A 92 -4.97 9.67 -5.40
CA GLY A 92 -4.91 8.23 -5.65
C GLY A 92 -5.31 7.38 -4.45
N ILE A 93 -5.33 7.98 -3.25
CA ILE A 93 -5.53 7.31 -1.97
C ILE A 93 -7.03 7.22 -1.68
N ALA A 94 -7.53 6.01 -1.50
CA ALA A 94 -8.89 5.81 -1.02
C ALA A 94 -8.94 5.94 0.51
N ALA A 95 -8.01 5.29 1.20
CA ALA A 95 -7.89 5.31 2.65
C ALA A 95 -6.43 5.19 3.09
N TRP A 96 -6.12 5.70 4.28
CA TRP A 96 -4.85 5.46 4.93
C TRP A 96 -5.02 5.31 6.44
N PHE A 97 -4.19 4.46 7.03
CA PHE A 97 -4.29 4.00 8.40
C PHE A 97 -2.96 4.17 9.12
N ILE A 98 -3.03 4.39 10.43
CA ILE A 98 -1.85 4.44 11.30
C ILE A 98 -2.02 3.38 12.38
N ASP A 99 -0.98 2.58 12.51
CA ASP A 99 -0.69 1.84 13.72
C ASP A 99 0.31 2.67 14.54
N THR A 100 -0.17 3.27 15.62
CA THR A 100 0.62 4.16 16.49
C THR A 100 1.50 3.40 17.48
N ASP A 101 1.48 2.07 17.50
CA ASP A 101 2.21 1.21 18.45
C ASP A 101 2.43 -0.14 17.78
N TYR A 102 3.26 -0.10 16.73
CA TYR A 102 3.48 -1.22 15.81
C TYR A 102 4.60 -2.12 16.33
N ASN A 103 4.24 -3.37 16.62
CA ASN A 103 5.11 -4.38 17.21
C ASN A 103 5.86 -5.25 16.18
N GLU A 104 5.84 -4.88 14.89
CA GLU A 104 6.44 -5.62 13.78
C GLU A 104 5.77 -6.98 13.43
N GLU A 105 4.74 -7.41 14.16
CA GLU A 105 4.05 -8.67 13.90
C GLU A 105 2.69 -8.49 13.21
N SER A 106 1.92 -7.50 13.67
CA SER A 106 0.54 -7.30 13.22
C SER A 106 0.19 -5.83 13.16
N PHE A 107 -0.51 -5.44 12.10
CA PHE A 107 -0.96 -4.07 11.91
C PHE A 107 -2.35 -3.89 12.53
N PHE A 108 -2.46 -3.00 13.51
CA PHE A 108 -3.73 -2.61 14.11
C PHE A 108 -4.10 -1.19 13.68
N VAL A 109 -5.28 -1.04 13.09
CA VAL A 109 -5.82 0.27 12.72
C VAL A 109 -6.19 1.02 13.99
N ARG A 110 -5.35 1.97 14.39
CA ARG A 110 -5.60 2.87 15.53
C ARG A 110 -6.10 4.23 15.07
N HIS A 111 -5.65 4.71 13.92
CA HIS A 111 -6.20 5.86 13.21
C HIS A 111 -6.61 5.48 11.80
N ALA A 112 -7.67 6.11 11.29
CA ALA A 112 -8.15 5.91 9.94
C ALA A 112 -8.64 7.20 9.27
N TYR A 113 -8.30 7.34 8.00
CA TYR A 113 -8.59 8.52 7.19
C TYR A 113 -8.94 8.11 5.76
N PHE A 114 -9.76 8.92 5.09
CA PHE A 114 -10.31 8.62 3.78
C PHE A 114 -10.12 9.83 2.87
N LEU A 115 -9.47 9.64 1.71
CA LEU A 115 -9.14 10.72 0.76
C LEU A 115 -9.84 10.53 -0.59
N GLY A 116 -10.64 9.47 -0.73
CA GLY A 116 -11.26 9.07 -1.99
C GLY A 116 -12.36 10.01 -2.49
N ALA A 117 -12.44 10.14 -3.82
CA ALA A 117 -13.29 11.11 -4.52
C ALA A 117 -14.80 10.82 -4.51
N ASN A 118 -15.24 9.66 -4.00
CA ASN A 118 -16.65 9.25 -3.97
C ASN A 118 -17.12 9.13 -2.53
N ASP A 119 -17.58 10.24 -1.97
CA ASP A 119 -18.26 10.41 -0.69
C ASP A 119 -18.49 9.10 0.10
N PRO A 120 -17.44 8.57 0.77
CA PRO A 120 -17.50 7.27 1.44
C PRO A 120 -18.56 7.26 2.55
N TYR A 121 -18.92 8.45 3.04
CA TYR A 121 -20.00 8.72 3.98
C TYR A 121 -21.32 8.09 3.54
N LYS A 122 -21.70 8.22 2.27
CA LYS A 122 -23.00 7.75 1.80
C LYS A 122 -23.09 6.23 1.86
N SER A 123 -22.05 5.54 1.41
CA SER A 123 -21.96 4.08 1.46
C SER A 123 -21.87 3.57 2.90
N LEU A 124 -21.06 4.22 3.75
CA LEU A 124 -20.85 3.82 5.13
C LEU A 124 -22.07 4.08 6.02
N LYS A 125 -22.72 5.25 5.90
CA LYS A 125 -23.99 5.59 6.57
C LYS A 125 -25.08 4.59 6.22
N THR A 126 -25.16 4.21 4.94
CA THR A 126 -26.11 3.19 4.48
C THR A 126 -25.80 1.82 5.09
N ALA A 127 -24.53 1.45 5.18
CA ALA A 127 -24.10 0.16 5.74
C ALA A 127 -24.24 0.06 7.27
N LEU A 128 -23.93 1.13 8.01
CA LEU A 128 -23.97 1.15 9.47
C LEU A 128 -25.36 1.43 10.05
N GLN A 129 -26.32 1.90 9.22
CA GLN A 129 -27.69 2.23 9.63
C GLN A 129 -27.78 3.11 10.90
N ALA A 130 -26.76 3.94 11.15
CA ALA A 130 -26.63 4.75 12.35
C ALA A 130 -26.49 6.24 11.99
N GLU A 131 -26.84 7.12 12.93
CA GLU A 131 -26.50 8.54 12.85
C GLU A 131 -24.99 8.68 13.08
N ILE A 132 -24.27 8.98 12.00
CA ILE A 132 -22.83 9.28 12.04
C ILE A 132 -22.70 10.79 12.29
N ASP A 133 -21.89 11.16 13.28
CA ASP A 133 -21.52 12.55 13.57
C ASP A 133 -20.77 13.16 12.37
N GLU A 134 -21.34 14.20 11.76
CA GLU A 134 -20.82 14.83 10.56
C GLU A 134 -19.51 15.58 10.81
N ASP A 135 -19.35 16.17 12.00
CA ASP A 135 -18.13 16.87 12.39
C ASP A 135 -17.00 15.86 12.63
N ALA A 136 -17.30 14.76 13.31
CA ALA A 136 -16.34 13.67 13.48
C ALA A 136 -15.93 13.07 12.12
N TRP A 137 -16.86 12.91 11.19
CA TRP A 137 -16.57 12.40 9.84
C TRP A 137 -15.70 13.35 9.01
N ALA A 138 -15.97 14.66 9.06
CA ALA A 138 -15.19 15.66 8.33
C ALA A 138 -13.70 15.59 8.68
N THR A 139 -13.37 15.27 9.94
CA THR A 139 -11.96 15.11 10.37
C THR A 139 -11.28 13.85 9.83
N LEU A 140 -12.05 12.85 9.36
CA LEU A 140 -11.49 11.66 8.73
C LEU A 140 -11.11 11.92 7.27
N TYR A 141 -11.64 13.00 6.66
CA TYR A 141 -11.26 13.44 5.33
C TYR A 141 -10.03 14.35 5.38
N SER A 142 -8.90 13.78 5.81
CA SER A 142 -7.66 14.52 6.03
C SER A 142 -6.46 13.72 5.55
N ASP A 143 -5.50 14.41 4.95
CA ASP A 143 -4.17 13.88 4.61
C ASP A 143 -3.21 13.92 5.81
N THR A 144 -3.65 14.59 6.88
CA THR A 144 -2.88 14.82 8.11
C THR A 144 -3.63 14.23 9.30
N SER A 145 -2.94 13.47 10.12
CA SER A 145 -3.53 12.84 11.29
C SER A 145 -3.84 13.85 12.39
N ARG A 146 -4.78 13.46 13.25
CA ARG A 146 -4.87 14.05 14.58
C ARG A 146 -3.57 13.75 15.34
N PRO A 147 -3.14 14.62 16.26
CA PRO A 147 -2.02 14.32 17.15
C PRO A 147 -2.27 13.04 17.95
N PHE A 148 -1.21 12.30 18.24
CA PHE A 148 -1.23 11.14 19.12
C PHE A 148 0.08 11.02 19.90
N GLU A 149 0.00 10.42 21.08
CA GLU A 149 1.15 10.20 21.96
C GLU A 149 2.21 9.32 21.28
N ARG A 150 3.48 9.64 21.51
CA ARG A 150 4.59 8.85 20.98
C ARG A 150 4.56 7.41 21.55
N PRO A 151 4.67 6.37 20.70
CA PRO A 151 4.70 4.99 21.16
C PRO A 151 5.88 4.72 22.10
N ALA A 152 5.66 3.88 23.10
CA ALA A 152 6.71 3.41 24.00
C ALA A 152 7.80 2.63 23.26
N GLU A 153 7.44 1.88 22.22
CA GLU A 153 8.38 1.15 21.37
C GLU A 153 9.11 2.03 20.34
N GLY A 154 8.73 3.31 20.22
CA GLY A 154 9.35 4.28 19.30
C GLY A 154 9.13 3.96 17.83
N ARG A 155 8.05 3.25 17.48
CA ARG A 155 7.72 2.87 16.10
C ARG A 155 6.25 3.03 15.80
N ILE A 156 5.98 3.48 14.57
CA ILE A 156 4.64 3.48 13.99
C ILE A 156 4.68 2.80 12.61
N ALA A 157 3.54 2.32 12.14
CA ALA A 157 3.37 1.90 10.76
C ALA A 157 2.25 2.71 10.10
N VAL A 158 2.47 3.11 8.85
CA VAL A 158 1.49 3.80 8.02
C VAL A 158 1.17 2.92 6.84
N LYS A 159 -0.12 2.63 6.67
CA LYS A 159 -0.65 1.83 5.56
C LYS A 159 -1.50 2.72 4.67
N VAL A 160 -1.29 2.66 3.37
CA VAL A 160 -2.05 3.40 2.35
C VAL A 160 -2.75 2.41 1.44
N ILE A 161 -4.02 2.67 1.15
CA ILE A 161 -4.89 1.86 0.31
C ILE A 161 -5.41 2.72 -0.83
N ASN A 162 -5.28 2.22 -2.06
CA ASN A 162 -5.77 2.89 -3.25
C ASN A 162 -7.26 2.56 -3.53
N HIS A 163 -7.80 3.10 -4.62
CA HIS A 163 -9.18 2.85 -5.04
C HIS A 163 -9.43 1.45 -5.63
N PHE A 164 -8.38 0.71 -5.95
CA PHE A 164 -8.44 -0.66 -6.48
C PHE A 164 -8.32 -1.74 -5.39
N GLY A 165 -8.02 -1.34 -4.14
CA GLY A 165 -7.85 -2.23 -3.00
C GLY A 165 -6.42 -2.70 -2.77
N ASP A 166 -5.44 -2.19 -3.53
CA ASP A 166 -4.02 -2.47 -3.27
C ASP A 166 -3.55 -1.70 -2.04
N GLU A 167 -2.74 -2.37 -1.22
CA GLU A 167 -2.17 -1.80 -0.01
C GLU A 167 -0.64 -1.77 -0.02
N VAL A 168 -0.08 -0.68 0.48
CA VAL A 168 1.35 -0.52 0.75
C VAL A 168 1.53 0.01 2.16
N MET A 169 2.63 -0.35 2.81
CA MET A 169 2.90 0.02 4.19
C MET A 169 4.36 0.42 4.36
N LYS A 170 4.60 1.39 5.24
CA LYS A 170 5.93 1.80 5.67
C LYS A 170 5.99 1.96 7.18
N VAL A 171 7.09 1.50 7.76
CA VAL A 171 7.37 1.60 9.20
C VAL A 171 8.31 2.78 9.43
N PHE A 172 8.04 3.55 10.47
CA PHE A 172 8.82 4.72 10.85
C PHE A 172 9.29 4.57 12.30
N GLY A 173 10.58 4.83 12.53
CA GLY A 173 11.07 5.11 13.87
C GLY A 173 10.69 6.53 14.24
N VAL A 174 10.05 6.70 15.39
CA VAL A 174 9.63 7.99 15.93
C VAL A 174 10.32 8.25 17.24
#